data_AF-A0A923WHA3-F1
#
_entry.id   AF-A0A923WHA3-F1
#
_cell.length_a   1.000
_cell.length_b   1.000
_cell.length_c   1.000
_cell.angle_alpha   90.00
_cell.angle_beta   90.00
_cell.angle_gamma   90.00
#
_symmetry.space_group_name_H-M   'P 1'
#
loop_
_entity.id
_entity.type
_entity.pdbx_description
1 polymer ?
#
loop_
_entity_poly.entity_id
_entity_poly.type
_entity_poly.pdbx_seq_one_letter_code
_entity_poly.pdbx_strand_id
1 'polypeptide(L)' 'HRAVSSAVAQTLGVTHESPQLLLVQHGRCTYHASHMEIRVDAVKALIGG' A
#
# COMPACT_ATOMS: atom_id res chain seq x y z
N HIS A 1 -10.54 6.69 -13.49
CA HIS A 1 -9.57 5.93 -12.68
C HIS A 1 -8.80 6.79 -11.68
N ARG A 2 -8.27 7.97 -12.02
CA ARG A 2 -7.53 8.83 -11.06
C ARG A 2 -8.31 9.17 -9.78
N ALA A 3 -9.62 9.42 -9.88
CA ALA A 3 -10.47 9.70 -8.71
C ALA A 3 -10.47 8.56 -7.67
N VAL A 4 -10.45 7.30 -8.12
CA VAL A 4 -10.40 6.13 -7.24
C VAL A 4 -9.05 6.07 -6.54
N SER A 5 -7.95 6.18 -7.30
CA SER A 5 -6.60 6.16 -6.71
C SER A 5 -6.36 7.32 -5.73
N SER A 6 -6.88 8.52 -6.05
CA SER A 6 -6.86 9.67 -5.15
C SER A 6 -7.71 9.46 -3.90
N ALA A 7 -8.84 8.77 -4.00
CA ALA A 7 -9.68 8.43 -2.84
C ALA A 7 -8.99 7.41 -1.93
N VAL A 8 -8.30 6.41 -2.49
CA VAL A 8 -7.50 5.44 -1.73
C VAL A 8 -6.39 6.15 -0.95
N ALA A 9 -5.63 7.03 -1.61
CA ALA A 9 -4.57 7.82 -0.98
C ALA A 9 -5.09 8.68 0.19
N GLN A 10 -6.23 9.37 0.01
CA GLN A 10 -6.86 10.17 1.06
C GLN A 10 -7.39 9.30 2.22
N THR A 11 -8.07 8.20 1.90
CA THR A 11 -8.68 7.32 2.91
C THR A 11 -7.63 6.64 3.78
N LEU A 12 -6.51 6.24 3.18
CA LEU A 12 -5.44 5.52 3.87
C LEU A 12 -4.33 6.43 4.40
N GLY A 13 -4.38 7.74 4.08
CA GLY A 13 -3.37 8.72 4.49
C GLY A 13 -1.99 8.49 3.86
N VAL A 14 -1.93 7.92 2.66
CA VAL A 14 -0.67 7.59 1.96
C VAL A 14 -0.50 8.46 0.72
N THR A 15 0.75 8.75 0.35
CA THR A 15 1.04 9.44 -0.92
C THR A 15 0.75 8.49 -2.08
N HIS A 16 0.04 8.97 -3.10
CA HIS A 16 -0.24 8.17 -4.29
C HIS A 16 1.02 7.99 -5.14
N GLU A 17 1.40 6.75 -5.41
CA GLU A 17 2.51 6.37 -6.29
C GLU A 17 2.07 5.29 -7.28
N SER A 18 2.84 5.08 -8.34
CA SER A 18 2.57 4.01 -9.31
C SER A 18 3.87 3.48 -9.92
N PRO A 19 4.14 2.16 -9.87
CA PRO A 19 3.37 1.12 -9.18
C PRO A 19 3.47 1.27 -7.64
N GLN A 20 2.42 0.85 -6.93
CA GLN A 20 2.32 0.97 -5.47
C GLN A 20 1.61 -0.23 -4.85
N LEU A 21 2.16 -0.73 -3.74
CA LEU A 21 1.60 -1.79 -2.90
C LEU A 21 1.19 -1.19 -1.55
N LEU A 22 0.00 -1.56 -1.07
CA LEU A 22 -0.54 -1.15 0.22
C LEU A 22 -0.98 -2.39 0.99
N LEU A 23 -0.50 -2.57 2.22
CA LEU A 23 -1.03 -3.52 3.18
C LEU A 23 -1.98 -2.79 4.12
N VAL A 24 -3.23 -3.23 4.18
CA VAL A 24 -4.29 -2.61 4.98
C VAL A 24 -4.77 -3.60 6.02
N GLN A 25 -4.68 -3.22 7.30
CA GLN A 25 -5.14 -4.02 8.44
C GLN A 25 -5.94 -3.12 9.39
N HIS A 26 -7.11 -3.60 9.82
CA HIS A 26 -8.03 -2.85 10.68
C HIS A 26 -8.35 -1.43 10.13
N GLY A 27 -8.57 -1.33 8.82
CA GLY A 27 -8.90 -0.07 8.15
C GLY A 27 -7.77 0.95 8.05
N ARG A 28 -6.53 0.58 8.40
CA ARG A 28 -5.34 1.44 8.31
C ARG A 28 -4.28 0.81 7.43
N CYS A 29 -3.54 1.62 6.69
CA CYS A 29 -2.36 1.15 5.97
C CYS A 29 -1.23 0.88 6.98
N THR A 30 -0.81 -0.36 7.11
CA THR A 30 0.26 -0.78 8.03
C THR A 30 1.61 -0.95 7.34
N TYR A 31 1.62 -1.03 6.01
CA TYR A 31 2.82 -1.04 5.19
C TYR A 31 2.50 -0.53 3.78
N HIS A 32 3.41 0.22 3.17
CA HIS A 32 3.33 0.61 1.77
C HIS A 32 4.71 0.53 1.13
N ALA A 33 4.75 0.27 -0.18
CA ALA A 33 5.96 0.26 -0.98
C ALA A 33 5.67 0.69 -2.42
N SER A 34 6.63 1.33 -3.08
CA SER A 34 6.50 1.76 -4.48
C SER A 34 7.73 1.37 -5.31
N HIS A 35 7.57 1.30 -6.63
CA HIS A 35 8.66 1.06 -7.59
C HIS A 35 9.58 -0.11 -7.19
N MET A 36 10.84 0.19 -6.82
CA MET A 36 11.89 -0.78 -6.48
C MET A 36 11.82 -1.28 -5.03
N GLU A 37 10.98 -0.67 -4.20
CA GLU A 37 10.74 -1.08 -2.82
C GLU A 37 9.74 -2.24 -2.73
N ILE A 38 8.99 -2.50 -3.82
CA ILE A 38 8.03 -3.59 -3.88
C ILE A 38 8.77 -4.93 -3.87
N ARG A 39 8.73 -5.63 -2.74
CA ARG A 39 9.31 -6.97 -2.55
C ARG A 39 8.28 -7.93 -1.99
N VAL A 40 8.02 -9.02 -2.71
CA VAL A 40 7.01 -10.03 -2.33
C VAL A 40 7.37 -10.69 -1.00
N ASP A 41 8.66 -10.96 -0.75
CA ASP A 41 9.11 -11.58 0.50
C ASP A 41 8.86 -10.69 1.73
N ALA A 42 8.98 -9.36 1.59
CA ALA A 42 8.67 -8.43 2.67
C ALA A 42 7.18 -8.49 3.03
N VAL A 43 6.30 -8.58 2.03
CA VAL A 43 4.85 -8.70 2.24
C VAL A 43 4.50 -10.03 2.90
N LYS A 44 5.12 -11.14 2.46
CA LYS A 44 4.90 -12.48 3.06
C LYS A 44 5.24 -12.52 4.54
N ALA A 45 6.35 -11.89 4.94
CA ALA A 45 6.74 -11.80 6.36
C ALA A 45 5.71 -11.03 7.21
N LEU A 46 5.03 -10.03 6.63
CA LEU A 46 4.03 -9.21 7.32
C LEU A 46 2.66 -9.90 7.46
N ILE A 47 2.36 -10.91 6.63
CA ILE A 47 1.07 -11.62 6.63
C ILE A 47 1.14 -13.05 7.17
N GLY A 48 2.35 -13.62 7.28
CA GLY A 48 2.57 -15.05 7.56
C GLY A 48 3.49 -15.34 8.74
N GLY A 49 3.56 -14.44 9.73
CA GLY A 49 4.19 -14.64 11.03
C GLY A 49 3.17 -14.85 12.14
#